data_AF-A0A527HFW1-F1
#
_entry.id   AF-A0A527HFW1-F1
#
_cell.length_a   1.000
_cell.length_b   1.000
_cell.length_c   1.000
_cell.angle_alpha   90.00
_cell.angle_beta   90.00
_cell.angle_gamma   90.00
#
_symmetry.space_group_name_H-M   'P 1'
#
loop_
_entity.id
_entity.type
_entity.pdbx_description
1 polymer ?
#
loop_
_entity_poly.entity_id
_entity_poly.type
_entity_poly.pdbx_seq_one_letter_code
_entity_poly.pdbx_strand_id
1 'polypeptide(L)'
;PDEHTTLISSSETYLQANPNPAAAFVQATRRGYQFAVDHPEDAAALLIAANKDALTNPALIHASLKALIDGHYLRSQSGAIGTMDPAKMGAIGGYLFASGILRDADGKLVAQRPDFGSYFRNDYLS
;
A
#
# COMPACT_ATOMS: atom_id res chain seq x y z
N PRO A 1 5.60 -3.75 -6.85
CA PRO A 1 5.11 -5.05 -6.33
C PRO A 1 4.05 -5.60 -7.28
N ASP A 2 3.79 -6.90 -7.25
CA ASP A 2 2.80 -7.48 -8.18
C ASP A 2 1.36 -7.16 -7.76
N GLU A 3 1.10 -7.09 -6.45
CA GLU A 3 -0.20 -6.71 -5.87
C GLU A 3 -0.19 -5.28 -5.30
N HIS A 4 -1.34 -4.63 -5.40
CA HIS A 4 -1.67 -3.37 -4.72
C HIS A 4 -2.99 -3.53 -3.92
N THR A 5 -3.12 -4.62 -3.18
CA THR A 5 -4.35 -4.99 -2.45
C THR A 5 -4.55 -4.24 -1.15
N THR A 6 -3.48 -3.65 -0.59
CA THR A 6 -3.54 -2.80 0.61
C THR A 6 -2.83 -1.49 0.32
N LEU A 7 -3.52 -0.39 0.60
CA LEU A 7 -3.07 0.97 0.32
C LEU A 7 -3.11 1.80 1.59
N ILE A 8 -2.17 2.74 1.72
CA ILE A 8 -2.24 3.81 2.71
C ILE A 8 -2.87 5.02 2.01
N SER A 9 -3.96 5.53 2.58
CA SER A 9 -4.67 6.68 2.05
C SER A 9 -4.62 7.86 3.02
N SER A 10 -4.70 9.06 2.46
CA SER A 10 -4.83 10.31 3.22
C SER A 10 -5.70 11.28 2.43
N SER A 11 -6.26 12.29 3.09
CA SER A 11 -6.99 13.36 2.41
C SER A 11 -6.04 14.34 1.75
N GLU A 12 -6.42 14.91 0.62
CA GLU A 12 -5.64 15.96 -0.04
C GLU A 12 -5.41 17.16 0.90
N THR A 13 -6.44 17.54 1.68
CA THR A 13 -6.34 18.61 2.68
C THR A 13 -5.21 18.38 3.68
N TYR A 14 -5.07 17.15 4.18
CA TYR A 14 -3.99 16.83 5.13
C TYR A 14 -2.61 16.88 4.45
N LEU A 15 -2.50 16.28 3.26
CA LEU A 15 -1.26 16.21 2.49
C LEU A 15 -0.74 17.61 2.10
N GLN A 16 -1.64 18.53 1.72
CA GLN A 16 -1.30 19.91 1.39
C GLN A 16 -0.88 20.71 2.63
N ALA A 17 -1.56 20.52 3.76
CA ALA A 17 -1.22 21.21 5.00
C ALA A 17 0.04 20.66 5.69
N ASN A 18 0.37 19.38 5.47
CA ASN A 18 1.44 18.68 6.18
C ASN A 18 2.38 17.90 5.23
N PRO A 19 2.98 18.53 4.21
CA PRO A 19 3.79 17.81 3.22
C PRO A 19 5.02 17.12 3.84
N ASN A 20 5.71 17.79 4.78
CA ASN A 20 6.90 17.23 5.42
C ASN A 20 6.58 16.07 6.38
N PRO A 21 5.60 16.19 7.30
CA PRO A 21 5.17 15.05 8.11
C PRO A 21 4.67 13.87 7.26
N ALA A 22 3.92 14.13 6.19
CA ALA A 22 3.44 13.08 5.29
C ALA A 22 4.61 12.33 4.61
N ALA A 23 5.59 13.06 4.06
CA ALA A 23 6.80 12.47 3.49
C ALA A 23 7.57 11.63 4.52
N ALA A 24 7.79 12.18 5.72
CA ALA A 24 8.50 11.49 6.78
C ALA A 24 7.80 10.18 7.19
N PHE A 25 6.46 10.20 7.30
CA PHE A 25 5.67 9.02 7.60
C PHE A 25 5.78 7.95 6.50
N VAL A 26 5.61 8.33 5.24
CA VAL A 26 5.69 7.41 4.10
C VAL A 26 7.08 6.79 3.99
N GLN A 27 8.13 7.59 4.11
CA GLN A 27 9.51 7.10 4.05
C GLN A 27 9.86 6.20 5.24
N ALA A 28 9.40 6.53 6.47
CA ALA A 28 9.58 5.68 7.63
C ALA A 28 8.86 4.33 7.45
N THR A 29 7.64 4.36 6.92
CA THR A 29 6.86 3.17 6.62
C THR A 29 7.56 2.29 5.57
N ARG A 30 8.08 2.90 4.49
CA ARG A 30 8.86 2.21 3.47
C ARG A 30 10.10 1.53 4.06
N ARG A 31 10.82 2.19 4.97
CA ARG A 31 11.94 1.58 5.70
C ARG A 31 11.49 0.42 6.60
N GLY A 32 10.31 0.51 7.22
CA GLY A 32 9.72 -0.59 7.99
C GLY A 32 9.45 -1.84 7.16
N TYR A 33 8.87 -1.67 5.97
CA TYR A 33 8.70 -2.79 5.02
C TYR A 33 10.05 -3.34 4.53
N GLN A 34 11.03 -2.47 4.27
CA GLN A 34 12.38 -2.92 3.92
C GLN A 34 12.99 -3.77 5.04
N PHE A 35 12.87 -3.32 6.29
CA PHE A 35 13.31 -4.05 7.47
C PHE A 35 12.60 -5.39 7.60
N ALA A 36 11.29 -5.46 7.37
CA ALA A 36 10.54 -6.72 7.44
C ALA A 36 11.01 -7.76 6.42
N VAL A 37 11.48 -7.31 5.25
CA VAL A 37 12.03 -8.20 4.22
C VAL A 37 13.47 -8.62 4.54
N ASP A 38 14.30 -7.71 5.05
CA ASP A 38 15.72 -7.98 5.30
C ASP A 38 15.97 -8.68 6.66
N HIS A 39 15.07 -8.50 7.63
CA HIS A 39 15.14 -9.03 8.99
C HIS A 39 13.80 -9.69 9.40
N PRO A 40 13.36 -10.76 8.71
CA PRO A 40 12.01 -11.30 8.87
C PRO A 40 11.73 -11.86 10.28
N GLU A 41 12.72 -12.48 10.92
CA GLU A 41 12.57 -13.00 12.29
C GLU A 41 12.33 -11.88 13.30
N ASP A 42 13.13 -10.81 13.23
CA ASP A 42 12.98 -9.65 14.11
C ASP A 42 11.66 -8.93 13.87
N ALA A 43 11.25 -8.79 12.61
CA ALA A 43 9.98 -8.17 12.26
C ALA A 43 8.77 -8.99 12.74
N ALA A 44 8.81 -10.31 12.61
CA ALA A 44 7.77 -11.18 13.16
C ALA A 44 7.71 -11.11 14.69
N ALA A 45 8.86 -11.08 15.36
CA ALA A 45 8.94 -10.92 16.81
C ALA A 45 8.33 -9.58 17.28
N LEU A 46 8.62 -8.48 16.58
CA LEU A 46 7.99 -7.18 16.86
C LEU A 46 6.48 -7.21 16.68
N LEU A 47 5.99 -7.84 15.60
CA LEU A 47 4.56 -7.97 15.33
C LEU A 47 3.83 -8.78 16.41
N ILE A 48 4.42 -9.91 16.83
CA ILE A 48 3.89 -10.76 17.90
C ILE A 48 3.87 -10.00 19.23
N ALA A 49 4.98 -9.35 19.59
CA ALA A 49 5.09 -8.60 20.84
C ALA A 49 4.06 -7.47 20.93
N ALA A 50 3.81 -6.76 19.82
CA ALA A 50 2.84 -5.67 19.77
C ALA A 50 1.38 -6.14 19.82
N ASN A 51 1.09 -7.41 19.48
CA ASN A 51 -0.26 -7.93 19.31
C ASN A 51 -0.50 -9.25 20.06
N LYS A 52 0.16 -9.42 21.22
CA LYS A 52 0.20 -10.66 22.00
C LYS A 52 -1.18 -11.29 22.29
N ASP A 53 -2.23 -10.49 22.37
CA ASP A 53 -3.58 -10.94 22.69
C ASP A 53 -4.36 -11.45 21.47
N ALA A 54 -3.96 -11.05 20.25
CA ALA A 54 -4.63 -11.40 19.00
C ALA A 54 -3.83 -12.39 18.13
N LEU A 55 -2.49 -12.28 18.16
CA LEU A 55 -1.59 -13.03 17.30
C LEU A 55 -0.94 -14.19 18.06
N THR A 56 -1.76 -15.19 18.41
CA THR A 56 -1.39 -16.29 19.31
C THR A 56 -0.70 -17.49 18.65
N ASN A 57 -0.53 -17.46 17.32
CA ASN A 57 0.14 -18.52 16.56
C ASN A 57 1.41 -17.97 15.87
N PRO A 58 2.58 -17.99 16.54
CA PRO A 58 3.85 -17.55 15.96
C PRO A 58 4.18 -18.24 14.65
N ALA A 59 4.00 -19.57 14.55
CA ALA A 59 4.35 -20.32 13.36
C ALA A 59 3.59 -19.83 12.11
N LEU A 60 2.30 -19.48 12.27
CA LEU A 60 1.51 -18.87 11.19
C LEU A 60 2.07 -17.50 10.77
N ILE A 61 2.52 -16.69 11.71
CA ILE A 61 3.04 -15.35 11.45
C ILE A 61 4.35 -15.42 10.66
N HIS A 62 5.28 -16.27 11.10
CA HIS A 62 6.53 -16.52 10.37
C HIS A 62 6.26 -17.08 8.97
N ALA A 63 5.36 -18.07 8.84
CA ALA A 63 5.00 -18.65 7.55
C ALA A 63 4.34 -17.63 6.60
N SER A 64 3.46 -16.78 7.13
CA SER A 64 2.80 -15.71 6.38
C SER A 64 3.81 -14.68 5.88
N LEU A 65 4.69 -14.19 6.75
CA LEU A 65 5.73 -13.22 6.36
C LEU A 65 6.67 -13.82 5.31
N LYS A 66 7.09 -15.09 5.47
CA LYS A 66 7.88 -15.80 4.46
C LYS A 66 7.16 -15.85 3.11
N ALA A 67 5.89 -16.23 3.09
CA ALA A 67 5.11 -16.28 1.85
C ALA A 67 4.99 -14.90 1.18
N LEU A 68 4.81 -13.83 1.98
CA LEU A 68 4.75 -12.46 1.48
C LEU A 68 6.07 -11.99 0.85
N ILE A 69 7.21 -12.40 1.43
CA ILE A 69 8.56 -12.09 0.93
C ILE A 69 8.86 -12.90 -0.34
N ASP A 70 8.69 -14.21 -0.30
CA ASP A 70 8.98 -15.11 -1.41
C ASP A 70 8.09 -14.79 -2.63
N GLY A 71 6.84 -14.37 -2.39
CA GLY A 71 5.89 -13.94 -3.42
C GLY A 71 6.09 -12.51 -3.92
N HIS A 72 7.11 -11.79 -3.47
CA HIS A 72 7.41 -10.40 -3.87
C HIS A 72 6.27 -9.39 -3.64
N TYR A 73 5.43 -9.64 -2.64
CA TYR A 73 4.30 -8.78 -2.30
C TYR A 73 4.74 -7.52 -1.54
N LEU A 74 5.76 -7.62 -0.68
CA LEU A 74 6.28 -6.47 0.08
C LEU A 74 7.34 -5.68 -0.70
N ARG A 75 8.17 -6.39 -1.48
CA ARG A 75 9.25 -5.84 -2.30
C ARG A 75 9.24 -6.56 -3.65
N SER A 76 9.15 -5.81 -4.74
CA SER A 76 9.19 -6.40 -6.08
C SER A 76 10.53 -7.07 -6.37
N GLN A 77 10.59 -7.87 -7.42
CA GLN A 77 11.84 -8.45 -7.94
C GLN A 77 12.90 -7.39 -8.26
N SER A 78 12.49 -6.20 -8.69
CA SER A 78 13.37 -5.04 -8.93
C SER A 78 13.77 -4.27 -7.66
N GLY A 79 13.36 -4.73 -6.47
CA GLY A 79 13.66 -4.08 -5.20
C GLY A 79 12.74 -2.92 -4.82
N ALA A 80 11.69 -2.64 -5.60
CA ALA A 80 10.77 -1.53 -5.31
C ALA A 80 9.80 -1.89 -4.18
N ILE A 81 9.64 -0.96 -3.23
CA ILE A 81 8.70 -1.03 -2.11
C ILE A 81 7.81 0.20 -2.17
N GLY A 82 6.49 -0.01 -2.18
CA GLY A 82 5.49 1.06 -2.12
C GLY A 82 5.24 1.85 -3.42
N THR A 83 6.14 1.80 -4.41
CA THR A 83 5.91 2.48 -5.70
C THR A 83 4.69 1.90 -6.42
N MET A 84 3.73 2.76 -6.71
CA MET A 84 2.54 2.43 -7.49
C MET A 84 2.81 2.59 -8.97
N ASP A 85 2.42 1.58 -9.75
CA ASP A 85 2.52 1.60 -11.22
C ASP A 85 1.34 2.40 -11.83
N PRO A 86 1.60 3.54 -12.49
CA PRO A 86 0.55 4.36 -13.10
C PRO A 86 -0.30 3.61 -14.14
N ALA A 87 0.30 2.68 -14.89
CA ALA A 87 -0.41 1.92 -15.90
C ALA A 87 -1.39 0.93 -15.24
N LYS A 88 -0.95 0.24 -14.17
CA LYS A 88 -1.84 -0.65 -13.40
C LYS A 88 -2.99 0.13 -12.74
N MET A 89 -2.71 1.27 -12.11
CA MET A 89 -3.73 2.11 -11.49
C MET A 89 -4.74 2.64 -12.52
N GLY A 90 -4.23 3.12 -13.66
CA GLY A 90 -5.08 3.59 -14.76
C GLY A 90 -5.93 2.48 -15.38
N ALA A 91 -5.42 1.24 -15.45
CA ALA A 91 -6.15 0.08 -15.97
C ALA A 91 -7.29 -0.34 -15.03
N ILE A 92 -7.03 -0.43 -13.72
CA ILE A 92 -8.06 -0.77 -12.72
C ILE A 92 -9.15 0.31 -12.72
N GLY A 93 -8.78 1.58 -12.64
CA GLY A 93 -9.76 2.68 -12.70
C GLY A 93 -10.56 2.68 -13.99
N GLY A 94 -9.89 2.45 -15.13
CA GLY A 94 -10.53 2.34 -16.44
C GLY A 94 -11.55 1.20 -16.51
N TYR A 95 -11.22 0.03 -15.97
CA TYR A 95 -12.13 -1.10 -15.85
C TYR A 95 -13.34 -0.74 -14.99
N LEU A 96 -13.14 -0.20 -13.77
CA LEU A 96 -14.23 0.16 -12.87
C LEU A 96 -15.19 1.18 -13.49
N PHE A 97 -14.66 2.15 -14.25
CA PHE A 97 -15.47 3.12 -15.00
C PHE A 97 -16.29 2.43 -16.10
N ALA A 98 -15.64 1.63 -16.96
CA ALA A 98 -16.29 0.97 -18.08
C ALA A 98 -17.36 -0.04 -17.64
N SER A 99 -17.18 -0.66 -16.48
CA SER A 99 -18.15 -1.59 -15.88
C SER A 99 -19.32 -0.91 -15.16
N GLY A 100 -19.38 0.44 -15.12
CA GLY A 100 -20.46 1.15 -14.43
C GLY A 100 -20.47 0.96 -12.90
N ILE A 101 -19.31 0.68 -12.31
CA ILE A 101 -19.16 0.47 -10.86
C ILE A 101 -19.04 1.80 -10.14
N LEU A 102 -18.30 2.75 -10.72
CA LEU A 102 -17.96 4.02 -10.07
C LEU A 102 -19.20 4.89 -9.84
N ARG A 103 -19.33 5.39 -8.61
CA ARG A 103 -20.38 6.30 -8.18
C ARG A 103 -19.81 7.62 -7.69
N ASP A 104 -20.52 8.70 -7.92
CA ASP A 104 -20.23 10.01 -7.31
C ASP A 104 -20.73 10.09 -5.86
N ALA A 105 -20.56 11.24 -5.23
CA ALA A 105 -20.97 11.47 -3.84
C ALA A 105 -22.49 11.34 -3.61
N ASP A 106 -23.30 11.47 -4.67
CA ASP A 106 -24.77 11.31 -4.63
C ASP A 106 -25.20 9.88 -4.99
N GLY A 107 -24.25 8.95 -5.22
CA GLY A 107 -24.53 7.58 -5.60
C GLY A 107 -24.89 7.37 -7.08
N LYS A 108 -24.75 8.41 -7.93
CA LYS A 108 -25.01 8.30 -9.38
C LYS A 108 -23.79 7.77 -10.10
N LEU A 109 -23.99 7.17 -11.27
CA LEU A 109 -22.88 6.72 -12.11
C LEU A 109 -21.99 7.92 -12.47
N VAL A 110 -20.68 7.71 -12.36
CA VAL A 110 -19.70 8.70 -12.84
C VAL A 110 -19.85 8.84 -14.36
N ALA A 111 -20.14 10.05 -14.83
CA ALA A 111 -20.44 10.32 -16.24
C ALA A 111 -19.20 10.46 -17.13
N GLN A 112 -18.06 10.87 -16.56
CA GLN A 112 -16.82 11.11 -17.28
C GLN A 112 -15.69 10.33 -16.63
N ARG A 113 -14.81 9.73 -17.45
CA ARG A 113 -13.68 8.98 -16.95
C ARG A 113 -12.76 9.91 -16.14
N PRO A 114 -12.52 9.64 -14.85
CA PRO A 114 -11.59 10.42 -14.05
C PRO A 114 -10.14 10.32 -14.56
N ASP A 115 -9.35 11.34 -14.25
CA ASP A 115 -7.89 11.21 -14.30
C ASP A 115 -7.40 10.41 -13.09
N PHE A 116 -7.34 9.09 -13.23
CA PHE A 116 -6.86 8.21 -12.17
C PHE A 116 -5.38 8.42 -11.80
N GLY A 117 -4.59 9.09 -12.65
CA GLY A 117 -3.22 9.47 -12.32
C GLY A 117 -3.17 10.45 -11.14
N SER A 118 -4.23 11.25 -10.97
CA SER A 118 -4.35 12.20 -9.87
C SER A 118 -4.73 11.55 -8.52
N TYR A 119 -5.07 10.25 -8.49
CA TYR A 119 -5.61 9.60 -7.27
C TYR A 119 -4.54 8.94 -6.40
N PHE A 120 -3.29 8.91 -6.86
CA PHE A 120 -2.18 8.36 -6.09
C PHE A 120 -0.95 9.26 -6.17
N ARG A 121 0.00 9.05 -5.26
CA ARG A 121 1.19 9.88 -5.10
C ARG A 121 2.40 8.99 -4.81
N ASN A 122 3.42 9.10 -5.66
CA ASN A 122 4.72 8.44 -5.47
C ASN A 122 5.80 9.43 -4.98
N ASP A 123 5.52 10.74 -4.99
CA ASP A 123 6.43 11.81 -4.61
C ASP A 123 6.82 11.80 -3.12
N TYR A 124 5.95 11.29 -2.24
CA TYR A 124 6.26 11.09 -0.82
C TYR A 124 7.22 9.92 -0.53
N LEU A 125 7.64 9.13 -1.53
CA LEU A 125 8.52 7.97 -1.33
C LEU A 125 10.02 8.30 -1.23
N SER A 126 10.42 9.54 -1.48
CA SER A 126 11.82 10.03 -1.53
C SER A 126 11.97 11.38 -0.84
#